data_AF-A0A9N9FEE2-F1
#
_entry.id   AF-A0A9N9FEE2-F1
#
_cell.length_a   1.000
_cell.length_b   1.000
_cell.length_c   1.000
_cell.angle_alpha   90.00
_cell.angle_beta   90.00
_cell.angle_gamma   90.00
#
_symmetry.space_group_name_H-M   'P 1'
#
loop_
_entity.id
_entity.type
_entity.pdbx_description
1 polymer ?
#
loop_
_entity_poly.entity_id
_entity_poly.type
_entity_poly.pdbx_seq_one_letter_code
_entity_poly.pdbx_strand_id
1 'polypeptide(L)'
;MIGKFKSLAILASVALLSTFVNAQQCGSQNPNGECSNSCCSQYGYCGTTSDYCGTGCQSSYGQCDSPSGGGSSLPVSSNGQCGSAQGTQCPSGQCCSQYNYCGTTSDYCGTGCQSGFGTCTSGGNIPGNPGNPVTATVYNKCTASNSFSLTFDDGPVSITNDLLDTLANKNQKATFFVNGNSNGCIYDHADVIQRIVNEGHQLAHHTWSHPSLPELSDDVIISQITLLETALRKIVGRVPKYFRPPYGAYDDRVLGILGNLGYQYIITWDIDSGDTGGLSADQSEQVYRDAIANSPSPNPHTALNHDTKPDTVYTVAPFAIDYVTQSGYSLQTVGECLGNGNDWYKETVSPSARDSTWTCT
;
A
#
# COMPACT_ATOMS: atom_id res chain seq x y z
N MET A 1 -36.48 -80.06 35.30
CA MET A 1 -36.35 -78.87 36.17
C MET A 1 -35.79 -77.74 35.31
N ILE A 2 -36.65 -76.97 34.64
CA ILE A 2 -37.07 -75.60 35.02
C ILE A 2 -35.88 -74.65 35.19
N GLY A 3 -35.74 -73.68 34.28
CA GLY A 3 -34.82 -72.55 34.39
C GLY A 3 -34.98 -71.59 33.22
N LYS A 4 -35.85 -70.58 33.39
CA LYS A 4 -36.30 -69.60 32.40
C LYS A 4 -35.28 -68.48 32.16
N PHE A 5 -35.16 -68.05 30.90
CA PHE A 5 -35.15 -66.67 30.37
C PHE A 5 -34.42 -65.55 31.14
N LYS A 6 -33.40 -64.91 30.52
CA LYS A 6 -33.51 -63.65 29.74
C LYS A 6 -32.12 -63.06 29.42
N SER A 7 -31.86 -62.81 28.14
CA SER A 7 -30.79 -61.93 27.65
C SER A 7 -31.04 -60.50 28.13
N LEU A 8 -29.99 -59.82 28.60
CA LEU A 8 -29.98 -58.38 28.79
C LEU A 8 -28.84 -57.80 27.92
N ALA A 9 -29.22 -57.25 26.78
CA ALA A 9 -28.35 -56.41 25.96
C ALA A 9 -28.29 -55.01 26.59
N ILE A 10 -27.09 -54.53 26.89
CA ILE A 10 -26.85 -53.15 27.33
C ILE A 10 -26.82 -52.27 26.08
N LEU A 11 -27.94 -51.60 25.79
CA LEU A 11 -28.00 -50.52 24.81
C LEU A 11 -27.54 -49.22 25.48
N ALA A 12 -26.41 -48.69 25.02
CA ALA A 12 -26.01 -47.31 25.28
C ALA A 12 -27.03 -46.37 24.64
N SER A 13 -27.71 -45.57 25.45
CA SER A 13 -28.57 -44.47 25.01
C SER A 13 -27.94 -43.16 25.50
N VAL A 14 -27.16 -42.52 24.63
CA VAL A 14 -26.80 -41.11 24.79
C VAL A 14 -28.01 -40.32 24.33
N ALA A 15 -28.80 -39.80 25.28
CA ALA A 15 -29.85 -38.84 24.98
C ALA A 15 -29.19 -37.49 24.64
N LEU A 16 -29.02 -37.21 23.35
CA LEU A 16 -28.89 -35.82 22.89
C LEU A 16 -30.26 -35.16 23.11
N LEU A 17 -30.37 -34.35 24.17
CA LEU A 17 -31.39 -33.31 24.23
C LEU A 17 -31.09 -32.30 23.12
N SER A 18 -31.68 -32.53 21.95
CA SER A 18 -31.88 -31.49 20.95
C SER A 18 -32.99 -30.59 21.48
N THR A 19 -32.61 -29.41 21.94
CA THR A 19 -33.54 -28.30 22.04
C THR A 19 -33.99 -27.97 20.63
N PHE A 20 -35.16 -28.46 20.23
CA PHE A 20 -35.83 -27.98 19.03
C PHE A 20 -36.20 -26.52 19.27
N VAL A 21 -35.30 -25.62 18.85
CA VAL A 21 -35.70 -24.25 18.56
C VAL A 21 -36.70 -24.39 17.40
N ASN A 22 -37.96 -24.04 17.63
CA ASN A 22 -38.95 -23.99 16.56
C ASN A 22 -38.45 -23.00 15.52
N ALA A 23 -37.82 -23.51 14.46
CA ALA A 23 -37.42 -22.69 13.33
C ALA A 23 -38.71 -22.12 12.72
N GLN A 24 -38.81 -20.79 12.65
CA GLN A 24 -39.95 -20.12 12.05
C GLN A 24 -40.08 -20.57 10.59
N GLN A 25 -41.23 -21.15 10.27
CA GLN A 25 -41.51 -21.67 8.94
C GLN A 25 -42.06 -20.57 8.03
N CYS A 26 -41.72 -20.65 6.75
CA CYS A 26 -42.09 -19.68 5.74
C CYS A 26 -42.27 -20.34 4.37
N GLY A 27 -42.66 -19.56 3.36
CA GLY A 27 -42.57 -20.00 1.96
C GLY A 27 -43.85 -20.62 1.43
N SER A 28 -43.82 -21.06 0.18
CA SER A 28 -44.91 -21.80 -0.48
C SER A 28 -45.34 -23.06 0.29
N GLN A 29 -44.46 -23.60 1.13
CA GLN A 29 -44.72 -24.74 2.02
C GLN A 29 -45.55 -24.37 3.25
N ASN A 30 -45.55 -23.10 3.65
CA ASN A 30 -46.41 -22.54 4.68
C ASN A 30 -46.87 -21.13 4.25
N PRO A 31 -47.97 -21.01 3.47
CA PRO A 31 -48.39 -19.75 2.86
C PRO A 31 -48.73 -18.62 3.84
N ASN A 32 -48.93 -18.95 5.12
CA ASN A 32 -49.18 -17.98 6.19
C ASN A 32 -47.91 -17.64 6.98
N GLY A 33 -46.77 -18.23 6.64
CA GLY A 33 -45.48 -18.03 7.26
C GLY A 33 -44.60 -17.10 6.44
N GLU A 34 -44.15 -16.01 7.05
CA GLU A 34 -43.22 -15.04 6.48
C GLU A 34 -42.06 -14.79 7.44
N CYS A 35 -40.89 -14.44 6.90
CA CYS A 35 -39.69 -14.13 7.67
C CYS A 35 -39.54 -12.62 7.87
N SER A 36 -39.73 -12.17 9.11
CA SER A 36 -39.45 -10.78 9.48
C SER A 36 -37.94 -10.54 9.53
N ASN A 37 -37.43 -9.63 8.68
CA ASN A 37 -36.02 -9.22 8.62
C ASN A 37 -35.03 -10.39 8.45
N SER A 38 -35.45 -11.45 7.77
CA SER A 38 -34.62 -12.62 7.49
C SER A 38 -35.06 -13.29 6.18
N CYS A 39 -34.24 -14.19 5.68
CA CYS A 39 -34.45 -14.86 4.40
C CYS A 39 -35.33 -16.09 4.59
N CYS A 40 -36.22 -16.34 3.63
CA CYS A 40 -36.98 -17.58 3.58
C CYS A 40 -36.28 -18.57 2.65
N SER A 41 -35.71 -19.64 3.22
CA SER A 41 -34.97 -20.64 2.43
C SER A 41 -35.88 -21.37 1.44
N GLN A 42 -35.27 -22.02 0.44
CA GLN A 42 -35.99 -22.92 -0.47
C GLN A 42 -36.71 -24.06 0.25
N TYR A 43 -36.32 -24.38 1.49
CA TYR A 43 -36.90 -25.43 2.32
C TYR A 43 -38.00 -24.94 3.26
N GLY A 44 -38.33 -23.65 3.22
CA GLY A 44 -39.44 -23.06 3.98
C GLY A 44 -39.10 -22.75 5.45
N TYR A 45 -37.87 -22.30 5.70
CA TYR A 45 -37.42 -21.89 7.03
C TYR A 45 -36.79 -20.50 6.99
N CYS A 46 -37.00 -19.72 8.06
CA CYS A 46 -36.39 -18.40 8.23
C CYS A 46 -34.97 -18.51 8.79
N GLY A 47 -34.05 -17.72 8.23
CA GLY A 47 -32.70 -17.57 8.76
C GLY A 47 -31.92 -16.47 8.05
N THR A 48 -30.74 -16.15 8.57
CA THR A 48 -29.92 -15.01 8.12
C THR A 48 -28.60 -15.42 7.47
N THR A 49 -28.29 -16.72 7.42
CA THR A 49 -27.06 -17.22 6.78
C THR A 49 -27.27 -17.47 5.29
N SER A 50 -26.18 -17.70 4.56
CA SER A 50 -26.18 -18.05 3.14
C SER A 50 -27.06 -19.26 2.80
N ASP A 51 -27.28 -20.17 3.76
CA ASP A 51 -28.12 -21.36 3.56
C ASP A 51 -29.60 -21.01 3.42
N TYR A 52 -30.00 -19.83 3.92
CA TYR A 52 -31.37 -19.30 3.86
C TYR A 52 -31.52 -18.21 2.80
N CYS A 53 -30.48 -17.38 2.64
CA CYS A 53 -30.47 -16.23 1.75
C CYS A 53 -29.90 -16.52 0.35
N GLY A 54 -29.39 -17.74 0.13
CA GLY A 54 -28.76 -18.14 -1.12
C GLY A 54 -29.74 -18.57 -2.21
N THR A 55 -29.25 -19.38 -3.13
CA THR A 55 -30.03 -19.89 -4.27
C THR A 55 -31.32 -20.57 -3.83
N GLY A 56 -32.45 -20.10 -4.37
CA GLY A 56 -33.79 -20.65 -4.08
C GLY A 56 -34.51 -19.96 -2.91
N CYS A 57 -33.97 -18.86 -2.37
CA CYS A 57 -34.69 -18.03 -1.41
C CYS A 57 -36.05 -17.56 -1.99
N GLN A 58 -37.11 -17.69 -1.19
CA GLN A 58 -38.49 -17.40 -1.60
C GLN A 58 -38.87 -15.95 -1.29
N SER A 59 -38.66 -15.04 -2.25
CA SER A 59 -38.76 -13.58 -2.06
C SER A 59 -40.16 -13.06 -1.69
N SER A 60 -41.21 -13.84 -1.96
CA SER A 60 -42.57 -13.51 -1.51
C SER A 60 -42.80 -13.76 -0.02
N TYR A 61 -41.87 -14.44 0.67
CA TYR A 61 -42.02 -14.86 2.06
C TYR A 61 -40.80 -14.52 2.95
N GLY A 62 -39.81 -13.79 2.41
CA GLY A 62 -38.61 -13.35 3.11
C GLY A 62 -37.72 -12.46 2.22
N GLN A 63 -36.67 -11.87 2.80
CA GLN A 63 -35.80 -10.92 2.08
C GLN A 63 -34.70 -11.67 1.33
N CYS A 64 -34.84 -11.81 0.00
CA CYS A 64 -33.96 -12.64 -0.83
C CYS A 64 -32.99 -11.85 -1.72
N ASP A 65 -33.12 -10.53 -1.73
CA ASP A 65 -32.09 -9.66 -2.28
C ASP A 65 -30.92 -9.66 -1.28
N SER A 66 -29.74 -10.06 -1.75
CA SER A 66 -28.51 -10.28 -0.95
C SER A 66 -28.32 -9.31 0.23
N PRO A 67 -27.74 -9.77 1.34
CA PRO A 67 -28.06 -9.36 2.71
C PRO A 67 -27.79 -7.87 2.93
N SER A 68 -28.80 -7.05 2.72
CA SER A 68 -28.76 -5.63 3.06
C SER A 68 -29.25 -5.44 4.50
N GLY A 69 -28.30 -5.16 5.39
CA GLY A 69 -28.47 -4.07 6.35
C GLY A 69 -29.17 -4.38 7.67
N GLY A 70 -28.53 -5.18 8.53
CA GLY A 70 -28.67 -5.04 9.98
C GLY A 70 -27.68 -4.01 10.48
N GLY A 71 -28.11 -2.75 10.64
CA GLY A 71 -27.27 -1.69 11.20
C GLY A 71 -26.88 -1.97 12.65
N SER A 72 -25.65 -2.43 12.86
CA SER A 72 -24.82 -1.86 13.92
C SER A 72 -23.96 -0.79 13.26
N SER A 73 -24.11 0.48 13.67
CA SER A 73 -23.23 1.55 13.19
C SER A 73 -21.84 1.32 13.79
N LEU A 74 -21.06 0.43 13.20
CA LEU A 74 -19.64 0.34 13.54
C LEU A 74 -19.01 1.70 13.24
N PRO A 75 -18.13 2.22 14.11
CA PRO A 75 -17.40 3.44 13.82
C PRO A 75 -16.68 3.34 12.47
N VAL A 76 -16.75 4.42 11.69
CA VAL A 76 -15.99 4.52 10.43
C VAL A 76 -14.52 4.59 10.80
N SER A 77 -13.72 3.73 10.17
CA SER A 77 -12.29 3.64 10.36
C SER A 77 -11.62 4.98 10.08
N SER A 78 -10.87 5.47 11.05
CA SER A 78 -10.02 6.65 10.92
C SER A 78 -8.56 6.31 10.61
N ASN A 79 -8.17 5.04 10.76
CA ASN A 79 -6.80 4.53 10.58
C ASN A 79 -6.67 3.55 9.39
N GLY A 80 -7.74 3.36 8.62
CA GLY A 80 -7.76 2.46 7.47
C GLY A 80 -7.90 0.97 7.82
N GLN A 81 -8.10 0.61 9.09
CA GLN A 81 -8.37 -0.76 9.50
C GLN A 81 -9.87 -1.02 9.67
N CYS A 82 -10.33 -2.21 9.30
CA CYS A 82 -11.74 -2.63 9.35
C CYS A 82 -11.87 -4.07 9.82
N GLY A 83 -13.08 -4.61 9.87
CA GLY A 83 -13.28 -6.02 10.20
C GLY A 83 -13.67 -6.24 11.65
N SER A 84 -14.10 -7.46 11.96
CA SER A 84 -14.64 -7.80 13.28
C SER A 84 -13.60 -7.67 14.40
N ALA A 85 -12.33 -7.88 14.08
CA ALA A 85 -11.22 -7.72 15.00
C ALA A 85 -11.02 -6.25 15.43
N GLN A 86 -11.34 -5.31 14.55
CA GLN A 86 -11.12 -3.87 14.76
C GLN A 86 -12.38 -3.15 15.21
N GLY A 87 -13.54 -3.78 15.01
CA GLY A 87 -14.84 -3.19 15.37
C GLY A 87 -15.17 -1.93 14.56
N THR A 88 -14.49 -1.72 13.43
CA THR A 88 -14.62 -0.56 12.55
C THR A 88 -15.03 -0.99 11.15
N GLN A 89 -15.76 -0.12 10.45
CA GLN A 89 -16.09 -0.28 9.03
C GLN A 89 -15.31 0.71 8.17
N CYS A 90 -15.16 0.40 6.89
CA CYS A 90 -14.49 1.28 5.96
C CYS A 90 -15.32 2.53 5.63
N PRO A 91 -14.65 3.64 5.27
CA PRO A 91 -15.32 4.81 4.70
C PRO A 91 -16.21 4.42 3.52
N SER A 92 -17.26 5.22 3.29
CA SER A 92 -18.22 4.97 2.19
C SER A 92 -17.50 4.79 0.86
N GLY A 93 -17.84 3.70 0.15
CA GLY A 93 -17.25 3.35 -1.14
C GLY A 93 -15.93 2.57 -1.07
N GLN A 94 -15.45 2.24 0.13
CA GLN A 94 -14.28 1.39 0.33
C GLN A 94 -14.68 -0.01 0.78
N CYS A 95 -13.91 -0.99 0.31
CA CYS A 95 -14.00 -2.39 0.64
C CYS A 95 -13.13 -2.71 1.85
N CYS A 96 -13.58 -3.66 2.66
CA CYS A 96 -12.75 -4.21 3.72
C CYS A 96 -12.13 -5.51 3.23
N SER A 97 -10.81 -5.56 3.06
CA SER A 97 -10.11 -6.75 2.60
C SER A 97 -10.25 -7.91 3.60
N GLN A 98 -9.95 -9.14 3.18
CA GLN A 98 -9.85 -10.29 4.10
C GLN A 98 -8.81 -10.10 5.23
N TYR A 99 -7.97 -9.07 5.11
CA TYR A 99 -6.89 -8.75 6.04
C TYR A 99 -7.17 -7.54 6.92
N ASN A 100 -8.43 -7.12 7.05
CA ASN A 100 -8.85 -6.06 7.97
C ASN A 100 -8.35 -4.65 7.58
N TYR A 101 -8.23 -4.36 6.28
CA TYR A 101 -7.87 -3.03 5.78
C TYR A 101 -8.88 -2.48 4.77
N CYS A 102 -9.00 -1.16 4.73
CA CYS A 102 -9.89 -0.43 3.85
C CYS A 102 -9.18 0.02 2.57
N GLY A 103 -9.85 -0.14 1.43
CA GLY A 103 -9.38 0.37 0.15
C GLY A 103 -10.39 0.14 -0.97
N THR A 104 -10.10 0.65 -2.16
CA THR A 104 -11.03 0.63 -3.31
C THR A 104 -10.57 -0.27 -4.47
N THR A 105 -9.37 -0.87 -4.36
CA THR A 105 -8.83 -1.73 -5.43
C THR A 105 -9.34 -3.16 -5.32
N SER A 106 -9.07 -3.98 -6.34
CA SER A 106 -9.40 -5.41 -6.35
C SER A 106 -8.83 -6.18 -5.16
N ASP A 107 -7.75 -5.71 -4.55
CA ASP A 107 -7.10 -6.40 -3.42
C ASP A 107 -7.92 -6.24 -2.13
N TYR A 108 -8.70 -5.17 -2.05
CA TYR A 108 -9.65 -4.93 -0.96
C TYR A 108 -11.05 -5.42 -1.30
N CYS A 109 -11.46 -5.23 -2.55
CA CYS A 109 -12.81 -5.49 -3.03
C CYS A 109 -13.02 -6.89 -3.61
N GLY A 110 -11.94 -7.66 -3.79
CA GLY A 110 -11.94 -8.96 -4.45
C GLY A 110 -12.25 -10.11 -3.49
N THR A 111 -11.61 -11.25 -3.75
CA THR A 111 -11.82 -12.48 -2.98
C THR A 111 -11.54 -12.26 -1.49
N GLY A 112 -12.49 -12.66 -0.64
CA GLY A 112 -12.37 -12.52 0.81
C GLY A 112 -12.71 -11.13 1.35
N CYS A 113 -13.16 -10.20 0.51
CA CYS A 113 -13.69 -8.94 0.99
C CYS A 113 -14.80 -9.15 2.03
N GLN A 114 -14.65 -8.51 3.18
CA GLN A 114 -15.55 -8.62 4.33
C GLN A 114 -16.73 -7.65 4.18
N SER A 115 -17.82 -8.12 3.58
CA SER A 115 -18.99 -7.29 3.25
C SER A 115 -19.71 -6.67 4.45
N GLY A 116 -19.46 -7.17 5.66
CA GLY A 116 -19.94 -6.56 6.91
C GLY A 116 -19.19 -5.29 7.33
N PHE A 117 -18.05 -5.00 6.70
CA PHE A 117 -17.15 -3.90 7.10
C PHE A 117 -16.72 -3.03 5.92
N GLY A 118 -17.25 -3.24 4.72
CA GLY A 118 -16.97 -2.42 3.53
C GLY A 118 -17.82 -2.84 2.32
N THR A 119 -17.75 -2.06 1.23
CA THR A 119 -18.58 -2.24 0.02
C THR A 119 -18.00 -3.28 -0.94
N CYS A 120 -18.08 -4.55 -0.58
CA CYS A 120 -17.57 -5.64 -1.41
C CYS A 120 -18.38 -5.82 -2.70
N THR A 121 -17.85 -5.41 -3.84
CA THR A 121 -18.44 -5.71 -5.14
C THR A 121 -18.02 -7.12 -5.56
N SER A 122 -18.96 -8.07 -5.56
CA SER A 122 -18.72 -9.42 -6.05
C SER A 122 -18.38 -9.38 -7.56
N GLY A 123 -17.09 -9.42 -7.89
CA GLY A 123 -16.58 -9.73 -9.23
C GLY A 123 -17.08 -8.85 -10.39
N GLY A 124 -16.30 -7.85 -10.76
CA GLY A 124 -16.34 -7.25 -12.10
C GLY A 124 -17.05 -5.89 -12.18
N ASN A 125 -16.29 -4.90 -12.67
CA ASN A 125 -16.69 -3.54 -13.01
C ASN A 125 -17.01 -2.59 -11.84
N ILE A 126 -15.94 -2.04 -11.25
CA ILE A 126 -16.00 -0.68 -10.70
C ILE A 126 -15.91 0.31 -11.88
N PRO A 127 -16.79 1.31 -11.98
CA PRO A 127 -16.68 2.37 -12.99
C PRO A 127 -15.36 3.12 -12.81
N GLY A 128 -14.42 2.95 -13.76
CA GLY A 128 -13.16 3.69 -13.79
C GLY A 128 -11.89 2.88 -14.05
N ASN A 129 -11.94 1.54 -14.07
CA ASN A 129 -10.74 0.74 -14.38
C ASN A 129 -11.03 -0.30 -15.49
N PRO A 130 -10.61 -0.05 -16.75
CA PRO A 130 -10.71 -1.04 -17.81
C PRO A 130 -9.61 -2.10 -17.67
N GLY A 131 -9.91 -3.17 -16.92
CA GLY A 131 -9.66 -4.55 -17.32
C GLY A 131 -8.25 -5.05 -17.69
N ASN A 132 -7.17 -4.30 -17.52
CA ASN A 132 -5.80 -4.78 -17.71
C ASN A 132 -4.97 -4.60 -16.44
N PRO A 133 -4.22 -5.62 -15.99
CA PRO A 133 -3.23 -5.43 -14.93
C PRO A 133 -2.25 -4.33 -15.35
N VAL A 134 -2.12 -3.30 -14.52
CA VAL A 134 -1.16 -2.21 -14.75
C VAL A 134 0.17 -2.69 -14.17
N THR A 135 1.13 -3.01 -15.03
CA THR A 135 2.48 -3.34 -14.58
C THR A 135 3.31 -2.07 -14.49
N ALA A 136 3.95 -1.85 -13.33
CA ALA A 136 4.84 -0.72 -13.15
C ALA A 136 6.05 -0.80 -14.10
N THR A 137 6.51 0.34 -14.61
CA THR A 137 7.64 0.39 -15.56
C THR A 137 8.92 0.75 -14.84
N VAL A 138 10.01 0.04 -15.14
CA VAL A 138 11.33 0.27 -14.55
C VAL A 138 12.15 1.25 -15.39
N TYR A 139 12.74 2.24 -14.74
CA TYR A 139 13.66 3.21 -15.30
C TYR A 139 14.96 3.20 -14.50
N ASN A 140 16.07 2.89 -15.17
CA ASN A 140 17.39 2.90 -14.55
C ASN A 140 18.18 4.19 -14.83
N LYS A 141 17.68 5.05 -15.70
CA LYS A 141 18.30 6.33 -16.06
C LYS A 141 17.24 7.32 -16.52
N CYS A 142 17.63 8.58 -16.56
CA CYS A 142 16.84 9.64 -17.17
C CYS A 142 16.66 9.42 -18.69
N THR A 143 15.76 10.19 -19.30
CA THR A 143 15.43 10.04 -20.74
C THR A 143 15.80 11.25 -21.58
N ALA A 144 15.83 12.45 -20.98
CA ALA A 144 16.21 13.67 -21.68
C ALA A 144 17.74 13.74 -21.89
N SER A 145 18.19 14.19 -23.05
CA SER A 145 19.63 14.33 -23.33
C SER A 145 20.33 15.24 -22.33
N ASN A 146 21.54 14.86 -21.91
CA ASN A 146 22.34 15.57 -20.91
C ASN A 146 21.58 15.86 -19.59
N SER A 147 20.60 15.04 -19.24
CA SER A 147 19.92 15.13 -17.94
C SER A 147 20.58 14.21 -16.91
N PHE A 148 20.63 14.67 -15.67
CA PHE A 148 21.20 13.91 -14.56
C PHE A 148 20.30 14.06 -13.34
N SER A 149 19.91 12.96 -12.72
CA SER A 149 19.16 12.98 -11.47
C SER A 149 20.02 12.48 -10.32
N LEU A 150 20.25 13.34 -9.32
CA LEU A 150 20.77 12.94 -8.03
C LEU A 150 19.61 12.46 -7.16
N THR A 151 19.73 11.23 -6.66
CA THR A 151 18.72 10.61 -5.82
C THR A 151 19.30 10.15 -4.50
N PHE A 152 18.50 10.24 -3.44
CA PHE A 152 18.89 9.94 -2.06
C PHE A 152 17.86 9.02 -1.41
N ASP A 153 18.33 7.90 -0.88
CA ASP A 153 17.52 6.87 -0.25
C ASP A 153 17.71 6.86 1.27
N ASP A 154 16.80 6.16 1.95
CA ASP A 154 16.83 5.79 3.37
C ASP A 154 16.53 6.91 4.38
N GLY A 155 16.48 8.16 3.93
CA GLY A 155 16.02 9.30 4.71
C GLY A 155 14.50 9.28 4.99
N PRO A 156 13.99 10.30 5.69
CA PRO A 156 14.74 11.43 6.23
C PRO A 156 15.46 11.08 7.53
N VAL A 157 16.57 11.76 7.79
CA VAL A 157 17.26 11.84 9.09
C VAL A 157 17.64 13.29 9.38
N SER A 158 18.28 13.58 10.52
CA SER A 158 18.63 14.97 10.87
C SER A 158 19.58 15.64 9.86
N ILE A 159 20.56 14.88 9.34
CA ILE A 159 21.56 15.42 8.40
C ILE A 159 20.99 15.65 6.99
N THR A 160 19.79 15.16 6.67
CA THR A 160 19.08 15.49 5.44
C THR A 160 18.86 17.00 5.31
N ASN A 161 18.65 17.72 6.42
CA ASN A 161 18.53 19.19 6.41
C ASN A 161 19.77 19.89 5.86
N ASP A 162 20.96 19.39 6.16
CA ASP A 162 22.22 19.98 5.71
C ASP A 162 22.43 19.74 4.20
N LEU A 163 21.95 18.61 3.69
CA LEU A 163 21.91 18.33 2.25
C LEU A 163 20.93 19.26 1.53
N LEU A 164 19.74 19.50 2.10
CA LEU A 164 18.77 20.45 1.56
C LEU A 164 19.35 21.87 1.50
N ASP A 165 20.06 22.30 2.56
CA ASP A 165 20.76 23.59 2.56
C ASP A 165 21.82 23.67 1.45
N THR A 166 22.58 22.59 1.24
CA THR A 166 23.57 22.51 0.16
C THR A 166 22.90 22.64 -1.22
N LEU A 167 21.81 21.92 -1.45
CA LEU A 167 21.06 21.97 -2.70
C LEU A 167 20.46 23.37 -2.94
N ALA A 168 19.88 23.98 -1.91
CA ALA A 168 19.34 25.34 -1.97
C ALA A 168 20.42 26.37 -2.30
N ASN A 169 21.59 26.30 -1.64
CA ASN A 169 22.73 27.20 -1.89
C ASN A 169 23.28 27.07 -3.32
N LYS A 170 23.18 25.88 -3.92
CA LYS A 170 23.61 25.61 -5.31
C LYS A 170 22.47 25.81 -6.32
N ASN A 171 21.28 26.19 -5.86
CA ASN A 171 20.05 26.31 -6.66
C ASN A 171 19.75 25.04 -7.48
N GLN A 172 19.91 23.88 -6.87
CA GLN A 172 19.66 22.57 -7.49
C GLN A 172 18.51 21.84 -6.81
N LYS A 173 17.90 20.91 -7.55
CA LYS A 173 16.86 20.00 -7.08
C LYS A 173 17.32 18.55 -7.19
N ALA A 174 16.68 17.70 -6.41
CA ALA A 174 17.03 16.29 -6.25
C ALA A 174 15.77 15.48 -5.94
N THR A 175 15.90 14.16 -5.90
CA THR A 175 14.79 13.25 -5.56
C THR A 175 15.12 12.45 -4.30
N PHE A 176 14.19 12.42 -3.35
CA PHE A 176 14.36 11.72 -2.07
C PHE A 176 13.38 10.55 -2.00
N PHE A 177 13.90 9.32 -1.94
CA PHE A 177 13.12 8.11 -1.71
C PHE A 177 13.12 7.81 -0.21
N VAL A 178 12.01 8.16 0.44
CA VAL A 178 11.95 8.16 1.91
C VAL A 178 11.34 6.88 2.47
N ASN A 179 11.78 6.51 3.68
CA ASN A 179 11.18 5.46 4.49
C ASN A 179 10.19 6.02 5.53
N GLY A 180 9.37 5.12 6.08
CA GLY A 180 8.42 5.43 7.14
C GLY A 180 8.94 5.18 8.56
N ASN A 181 9.52 4.01 8.80
CA ASN A 181 10.08 3.58 10.07
C ASN A 181 11.28 2.65 9.82
N SER A 182 12.38 3.23 9.35
CA SER A 182 13.64 2.53 9.06
C SER A 182 14.76 3.16 9.90
N ASN A 183 15.24 4.35 9.53
CA ASN A 183 16.25 5.12 10.27
C ASN A 183 15.67 6.05 11.35
N GLY A 184 14.48 5.72 11.85
CA GLY A 184 13.67 6.58 12.71
C GLY A 184 12.23 6.65 12.22
N CYS A 185 11.36 7.15 13.08
CA CYS A 185 9.96 7.35 12.73
C CYS A 185 9.81 8.61 11.87
N ILE A 186 9.22 8.50 10.68
CA ILE A 186 9.04 9.61 9.74
C ILE A 186 8.29 10.80 10.35
N TYR A 187 7.39 10.55 11.32
CA TYR A 187 6.68 11.62 12.00
C TYR A 187 7.60 12.49 12.87
N ASP A 188 8.74 11.98 13.34
CA ASP A 188 9.75 12.76 14.07
C ASP A 188 10.62 13.62 13.15
N HIS A 189 10.53 13.37 11.83
CA HIS A 189 11.21 14.11 10.76
C HIS A 189 10.22 14.80 9.82
N ALA A 190 8.99 15.07 10.30
CA ALA A 190 7.94 15.65 9.47
C ALA A 190 8.30 17.02 8.88
N ASP A 191 9.08 17.82 9.61
CA ASP A 191 9.62 19.10 9.15
C ASP A 191 10.57 18.91 7.95
N VAL A 192 11.39 17.86 7.95
CA VAL A 192 12.30 17.53 6.84
C VAL A 192 11.52 17.15 5.60
N ILE A 193 10.49 16.29 5.73
CA ILE A 193 9.59 15.94 4.61
C ILE A 193 8.90 17.18 4.04
N GLN A 194 8.45 18.10 4.90
CA GLN A 194 7.86 19.36 4.47
C GLN A 194 8.87 20.23 3.71
N ARG A 195 10.11 20.32 4.17
CA ARG A 195 11.18 21.04 3.46
C ARG A 195 11.46 20.45 2.09
N ILE A 196 11.58 19.12 1.96
CA ILE A 196 11.77 18.43 0.67
C ILE A 196 10.74 18.94 -0.35
N VAL A 197 9.45 18.93 0.01
CA VAL A 197 8.37 19.36 -0.90
C VAL A 197 8.37 20.88 -1.12
N ASN A 198 8.49 21.68 -0.04
CA ASN A 198 8.38 23.14 -0.12
C ASN A 198 9.55 23.79 -0.87
N GLU A 199 10.72 23.17 -0.83
CA GLU A 199 11.90 23.63 -1.56
C GLU A 199 11.92 23.10 -3.01
N GLY A 200 10.89 22.35 -3.44
CA GLY A 200 10.72 21.92 -4.83
C GLY A 200 11.51 20.66 -5.20
N HIS A 201 11.99 19.89 -4.22
CA HIS A 201 12.54 18.56 -4.48
C HIS A 201 11.42 17.56 -4.72
N GLN A 202 11.74 16.48 -5.43
CA GLN A 202 10.80 15.39 -5.60
C GLN A 202 10.83 14.47 -4.38
N LEU A 203 9.66 14.23 -3.81
CA LEU A 203 9.45 13.22 -2.76
C LEU A 203 8.92 11.93 -3.39
N ALA A 204 9.60 10.82 -3.13
CA ALA A 204 9.31 9.49 -3.67
C ALA A 204 9.30 8.42 -2.57
N HIS A 205 8.77 7.24 -2.88
CA HIS A 205 8.46 6.19 -1.91
C HIS A 205 9.55 5.11 -1.86
N HIS A 206 9.95 4.70 -0.66
CA HIS A 206 10.98 3.68 -0.45
C HIS A 206 10.58 2.56 0.52
N THR A 207 9.28 2.27 0.68
CA THR A 207 8.69 1.39 1.71
C THR A 207 8.71 1.93 3.12
N TRP A 208 7.87 1.36 3.98
CA TRP A 208 7.81 1.71 5.38
C TRP A 208 9.10 1.36 6.14
N SER A 209 9.53 0.11 6.15
CA SER A 209 10.63 -0.39 6.99
C SER A 209 11.80 -1.00 6.20
N HIS A 210 11.94 -0.64 4.92
CA HIS A 210 13.04 -1.07 4.04
C HIS A 210 13.24 -2.61 3.86
N PRO A 211 12.18 -3.46 3.74
CA PRO A 211 12.39 -4.88 3.45
C PRO A 211 12.59 -5.15 1.95
N SER A 212 13.28 -6.25 1.64
CA SER A 212 13.34 -6.82 0.29
C SER A 212 11.96 -7.31 -0.13
N LEU A 213 11.28 -6.61 -1.05
CA LEU A 213 9.89 -6.91 -1.41
C LEU A 213 9.67 -8.32 -1.98
N PRO A 214 10.57 -8.88 -2.83
CA PRO A 214 10.38 -10.24 -3.35
C PRO A 214 10.32 -11.32 -2.27
N GLU A 215 10.87 -11.07 -1.08
CA GLU A 215 10.90 -12.02 0.05
C GLU A 215 9.62 -11.99 0.89
N LEU A 216 8.70 -11.07 0.60
CA LEU A 216 7.49 -10.83 1.39
C LEU A 216 6.25 -11.40 0.70
N SER A 217 5.20 -11.65 1.49
CA SER A 217 3.86 -11.89 0.93
C SER A 217 3.26 -10.59 0.39
N ASP A 218 2.30 -10.71 -0.52
CA ASP A 218 1.61 -9.56 -1.14
C ASP A 218 1.04 -8.60 -0.08
N ASP A 219 0.47 -9.13 1.00
CA ASP A 219 -0.12 -8.33 2.08
C ASP A 219 0.92 -7.51 2.85
N VAL A 220 2.10 -8.08 3.05
CA VAL A 220 3.20 -7.37 3.70
C VAL A 220 3.73 -6.29 2.76
N ILE A 221 3.85 -6.56 1.46
CA ILE A 221 4.21 -5.55 0.45
C ILE A 221 3.19 -4.40 0.46
N ILE A 222 1.89 -4.70 0.42
CA ILE A 222 0.82 -3.70 0.44
C ILE A 222 0.91 -2.87 1.73
N SER A 223 1.09 -3.52 2.89
CA SER A 223 1.23 -2.83 4.18
C SER A 223 2.44 -1.87 4.19
N GLN A 224 3.60 -2.32 3.71
CA GLN A 224 4.81 -1.50 3.57
C GLN A 224 4.56 -0.26 2.72
N ILE A 225 3.72 -0.38 1.71
CA ILE A 225 3.35 0.72 0.83
C ILE A 225 2.37 1.66 1.53
N THR A 226 1.23 1.16 2.00
CA THR A 226 0.11 1.97 2.49
C THR A 226 0.40 2.67 3.81
N LEU A 227 1.26 2.11 4.67
CA LEU A 227 1.68 2.77 5.90
C LEU A 227 2.43 4.07 5.61
N LEU A 228 3.38 4.02 4.66
CA LEU A 228 4.12 5.22 4.26
C LEU A 228 3.21 6.21 3.51
N GLU A 229 2.30 5.75 2.65
CA GLU A 229 1.31 6.65 2.03
C GLU A 229 0.48 7.40 3.07
N THR A 230 0.06 6.72 4.13
CA THR A 230 -0.72 7.33 5.22
C THR A 230 0.09 8.42 5.92
N ALA A 231 1.37 8.18 6.20
CA ALA A 231 2.25 9.17 6.80
C ALA A 231 2.46 10.37 5.87
N LEU A 232 2.80 10.15 4.59
CA LEU A 232 3.03 11.22 3.63
C LEU A 232 1.78 12.06 3.37
N ARG A 233 0.60 11.42 3.30
CA ARG A 233 -0.70 12.11 3.20
C ARG A 233 -0.93 13.03 4.40
N LYS A 234 -0.62 12.57 5.62
CA LYS A 234 -0.73 13.40 6.83
C LYS A 234 0.27 14.56 6.83
N ILE A 235 1.54 14.30 6.51
CA ILE A 235 2.64 15.27 6.68
C ILE A 235 2.62 16.36 5.61
N VAL A 236 2.41 15.99 4.35
CA VAL A 236 2.50 16.90 3.18
C VAL A 236 1.28 16.84 2.26
N GLY A 237 0.31 15.97 2.51
CA GLY A 237 -0.86 15.86 1.63
C GLY A 237 -0.49 15.41 0.22
N ARG A 238 0.57 14.61 0.08
CA ARG A 238 1.10 14.13 -1.19
C ARG A 238 1.39 12.64 -1.10
N VAL A 239 0.94 11.87 -2.10
CA VAL A 239 1.26 10.45 -2.21
C VAL A 239 2.01 10.21 -3.53
N PRO A 240 3.28 9.76 -3.50
CA PRO A 240 4.09 9.59 -4.71
C PRO A 240 3.52 8.56 -5.69
N LYS A 241 3.81 8.75 -6.99
CA LYS A 241 3.68 7.70 -8.02
C LYS A 241 5.02 7.08 -8.43
N TYR A 242 6.10 7.54 -7.80
CA TYR A 242 7.48 7.11 -7.98
C TYR A 242 7.92 6.27 -6.80
N PHE A 243 8.57 5.16 -7.11
CA PHE A 243 8.96 4.15 -6.12
C PHE A 243 10.36 3.64 -6.43
N ARG A 244 11.17 3.44 -5.40
CA ARG A 244 12.40 2.67 -5.51
C ARG A 244 12.29 1.44 -4.63
N PRO A 245 12.43 0.22 -5.15
CA PRO A 245 12.46 -0.98 -4.33
C PRO A 245 13.74 -1.00 -3.47
N PRO A 246 13.64 -1.26 -2.16
CA PRO A 246 14.81 -1.54 -1.33
C PRO A 246 15.74 -2.55 -1.99
N TYR A 247 17.04 -2.28 -1.92
CA TYR A 247 18.11 -3.08 -2.55
C TYR A 247 18.03 -3.19 -4.08
N GLY A 248 17.15 -2.41 -4.74
CA GLY A 248 16.84 -2.57 -6.16
C GLY A 248 16.14 -3.90 -6.46
N ALA A 249 15.60 -4.59 -5.45
CA ALA A 249 15.04 -5.93 -5.57
C ALA A 249 13.55 -5.89 -5.95
N TYR A 250 13.22 -6.45 -7.11
CA TYR A 250 11.84 -6.60 -7.60
C TYR A 250 11.72 -7.83 -8.50
N ASP A 251 10.48 -8.32 -8.65
CA ASP A 251 10.07 -9.33 -9.62
C ASP A 251 8.74 -8.91 -10.28
N ASP A 252 8.24 -9.68 -11.25
CA ASP A 252 6.99 -9.35 -11.96
C ASP A 252 5.78 -9.24 -11.01
N ARG A 253 5.78 -9.99 -9.90
CA ARG A 253 4.72 -9.93 -8.89
C ARG A 253 4.76 -8.58 -8.18
N VAL A 254 5.93 -8.16 -7.71
CA VAL A 254 6.14 -6.85 -7.07
C VAL A 254 5.77 -5.70 -8.03
N LEU A 255 6.19 -5.77 -9.30
CA LEU A 255 5.84 -4.76 -10.30
C LEU A 255 4.33 -4.68 -10.58
N GLY A 256 3.64 -5.83 -10.59
CA GLY A 256 2.19 -5.89 -10.71
C GLY A 256 1.47 -5.27 -9.51
N ILE A 257 1.90 -5.59 -8.28
CA ILE A 257 1.34 -5.02 -7.04
C ILE A 257 1.54 -3.50 -7.03
N LEU A 258 2.77 -3.03 -7.30
CA LEU A 258 3.09 -1.60 -7.33
C LEU A 258 2.27 -0.85 -8.38
N GLY A 259 2.15 -1.42 -9.59
CA GLY A 259 1.37 -0.81 -10.67
C GLY A 259 -0.13 -0.75 -10.36
N ASN A 260 -0.70 -1.80 -9.77
CA ASN A 260 -2.10 -1.81 -9.31
C ASN A 260 -2.36 -0.81 -8.17
N LEU A 261 -1.34 -0.53 -7.35
CA LEU A 261 -1.40 0.52 -6.33
C LEU A 261 -1.15 1.93 -6.91
N GLY A 262 -0.86 2.06 -8.20
CA GLY A 262 -0.66 3.35 -8.87
C GLY A 262 0.77 3.88 -8.86
N TYR A 263 1.76 3.04 -8.51
CA TYR A 263 3.17 3.34 -8.73
C TYR A 263 3.56 2.94 -10.15
N GLN A 264 3.66 3.92 -11.03
CA GLN A 264 3.91 3.70 -12.45
C GLN A 264 5.41 3.73 -12.80
N TYR A 265 6.21 4.40 -11.96
CA TYR A 265 7.63 4.67 -12.21
C TYR A 265 8.48 4.01 -11.12
N ILE A 266 9.05 2.85 -11.46
CA ILE A 266 9.99 2.14 -10.60
C ILE A 266 11.39 2.60 -10.96
N ILE A 267 12.08 3.22 -10.02
CA ILE A 267 13.34 3.92 -10.28
C ILE A 267 14.49 3.11 -9.70
N THR A 268 15.37 2.63 -10.57
CA THR A 268 16.67 2.09 -10.17
C THR A 268 17.75 3.14 -10.48
N TRP A 269 18.96 2.71 -10.83
CA TRP A 269 20.10 3.59 -11.09
C TRP A 269 21.03 2.93 -12.11
N ASP A 270 21.81 3.77 -12.78
CA ASP A 270 22.93 3.36 -13.62
C ASP A 270 24.28 3.80 -13.02
N ILE A 271 24.24 4.72 -12.06
CA ILE A 271 25.40 5.12 -11.24
C ILE A 271 25.09 4.79 -9.79
N ASP A 272 25.89 3.90 -9.20
CA ASP A 272 25.86 3.60 -7.77
C ASP A 272 27.06 4.27 -7.11
N SER A 273 26.85 5.25 -6.22
CA SER A 273 27.96 5.96 -5.57
C SER A 273 28.83 5.04 -4.70
N GLY A 274 28.32 3.89 -4.27
CA GLY A 274 29.02 2.95 -3.38
C GLY A 274 29.14 3.43 -1.94
N ASP A 275 28.42 4.48 -1.55
CA ASP A 275 28.44 5.09 -0.21
C ASP A 275 27.93 4.16 0.91
N THR A 276 27.11 3.17 0.58
CA THR A 276 26.73 2.06 1.48
C THR A 276 27.56 0.80 1.27
N GLY A 277 28.30 0.72 0.16
CA GLY A 277 29.18 -0.41 -0.20
C GLY A 277 30.58 -0.36 0.45
N GLY A 278 30.86 0.67 1.25
CA GLY A 278 32.12 0.85 1.96
C GLY A 278 33.21 1.60 1.18
N LEU A 279 32.85 2.26 0.07
CA LEU A 279 33.75 3.19 -0.59
C LEU A 279 33.99 4.43 0.28
N SER A 280 35.20 4.98 0.23
CA SER A 280 35.45 6.32 0.78
C SER A 280 34.78 7.41 -0.05
N ALA A 281 34.71 8.63 0.48
CA ALA A 281 34.23 9.79 -0.26
C ALA A 281 34.99 9.97 -1.59
N ASP A 282 36.33 9.98 -1.58
CA ASP A 282 37.16 10.11 -2.78
C ASP A 282 36.88 9.03 -3.84
N GLN A 283 36.63 7.80 -3.40
CA GLN A 283 36.28 6.69 -4.28
C GLN A 283 34.87 6.88 -4.87
N SER A 284 33.92 7.34 -4.06
CA SER A 284 32.55 7.65 -4.51
C SER A 284 32.56 8.80 -5.52
N GLU A 285 33.35 9.85 -5.29
CA GLU A 285 33.57 10.91 -6.29
C GLU A 285 34.17 10.39 -7.60
N GLN A 286 35.09 9.41 -7.50
CA GLN A 286 35.69 8.81 -8.68
C GLN A 286 34.65 8.04 -9.52
N VAL A 287 33.65 7.42 -8.89
CA VAL A 287 32.54 6.78 -9.61
C VAL A 287 31.81 7.79 -10.51
N TYR A 288 31.53 9.01 -10.02
CA TYR A 288 30.91 10.06 -10.84
C TYR A 288 31.80 10.50 -12.00
N ARG A 289 33.11 10.66 -11.75
CA ARG A 289 34.10 11.00 -12.79
C ARG A 289 34.14 9.94 -13.89
N ASP A 290 34.20 8.67 -13.50
CA ASP A 290 34.27 7.55 -14.42
C ASP A 290 32.97 7.38 -15.21
N ALA A 291 31.81 7.52 -14.56
CA ALA A 291 30.52 7.42 -15.24
C ALA A 291 30.39 8.48 -16.34
N ILE A 292 30.70 9.75 -16.03
CA ILE A 292 30.61 10.84 -17.01
C ILE A 292 31.65 10.69 -18.12
N ALA A 293 32.91 10.35 -17.79
CA ALA A 293 33.97 10.20 -18.79
C ALA A 293 33.69 9.08 -19.80
N ASN A 294 32.98 8.02 -19.37
CA ASN A 294 32.71 6.84 -20.19
C ASN A 294 31.32 6.83 -20.85
N SER A 295 30.55 7.91 -20.75
CA SER A 295 29.17 7.97 -21.25
C SER A 295 29.06 8.92 -22.45
N PRO A 296 29.00 8.40 -23.70
CA PRO A 296 28.81 9.24 -24.88
C PRO A 296 27.38 9.79 -25.00
N SER A 297 27.24 11.01 -25.51
CA SER A 297 25.97 11.71 -25.72
C SER A 297 24.91 10.81 -26.40
N PRO A 298 23.63 10.84 -25.96
CA PRO A 298 23.01 11.85 -25.07
C PRO A 298 23.10 11.56 -23.56
N ASN A 299 23.86 10.52 -23.16
CA ASN A 299 24.33 10.19 -21.81
C ASN A 299 23.46 10.55 -20.58
N PRO A 300 22.14 10.32 -20.54
CA PRO A 300 21.37 10.62 -19.34
C PRO A 300 21.69 9.66 -18.19
N HIS A 301 21.64 10.16 -16.95
CA HIS A 301 22.05 9.41 -15.75
C HIS A 301 21.09 9.57 -14.57
N THR A 302 21.02 8.55 -13.73
CA THR A 302 20.34 8.57 -12.43
C THR A 302 21.25 7.92 -11.40
N ALA A 303 21.70 8.72 -10.42
CA ALA A 303 22.66 8.29 -9.42
C ALA A 303 22.00 7.95 -8.08
N LEU A 304 22.35 6.78 -7.53
CA LEU A 304 22.01 6.33 -6.20
C LEU A 304 23.01 6.85 -5.16
N ASN A 305 22.47 7.46 -4.10
CA ASN A 305 23.17 7.88 -2.89
C ASN A 305 22.22 7.67 -1.71
N HIS A 306 22.72 7.86 -0.49
CA HIS A 306 21.95 7.73 0.75
C HIS A 306 22.23 8.95 1.65
N ASP A 307 21.21 9.77 1.89
CA ASP A 307 21.32 10.97 2.73
C ASP A 307 21.39 10.65 4.23
N THR A 308 21.48 9.35 4.57
CA THR A 308 21.81 8.85 5.91
C THR A 308 23.31 8.76 6.17
N LYS A 309 24.16 9.00 5.17
CA LYS A 309 25.62 8.93 5.27
C LYS A 309 26.25 10.33 5.38
N PRO A 310 27.02 10.62 6.44
CA PRO A 310 27.72 11.90 6.57
C PRO A 310 28.65 12.22 5.40
N ASP A 311 29.43 11.25 4.92
CA ASP A 311 30.33 11.47 3.77
C ASP A 311 29.56 11.81 2.49
N THR A 312 28.39 11.19 2.28
CA THR A 312 27.49 11.52 1.18
C THR A 312 27.00 12.97 1.30
N VAL A 313 26.49 13.35 2.47
CA VAL A 313 25.89 14.69 2.70
C VAL A 313 26.93 15.80 2.62
N TYR A 314 28.09 15.63 3.27
CA TYR A 314 29.05 16.71 3.47
C TYR A 314 30.18 16.76 2.45
N THR A 315 30.40 15.69 1.68
CA THR A 315 31.52 15.60 0.71
C THR A 315 31.03 15.23 -0.68
N VAL A 316 30.42 14.05 -0.85
CA VAL A 316 30.13 13.50 -2.18
C VAL A 316 29.03 14.28 -2.90
N ALA A 317 27.92 14.62 -2.24
CA ALA A 317 26.84 15.37 -2.85
C ALA A 317 27.26 16.79 -3.29
N PRO A 318 27.94 17.61 -2.46
CA PRO A 318 28.50 18.88 -2.91
C PRO A 318 29.39 18.76 -4.15
N PHE A 319 30.31 17.77 -4.16
CA PHE A 319 31.17 17.49 -5.30
C PHE A 319 30.36 17.08 -6.54
N ALA A 320 29.45 16.12 -6.40
CA ALA A 320 28.67 15.57 -7.51
C ALA A 320 27.84 16.67 -8.17
N ILE A 321 27.22 17.56 -7.38
CA ILE A 321 26.46 18.69 -7.92
C ILE A 321 27.35 19.58 -8.81
N ASP A 322 28.52 19.97 -8.31
CA ASP A 322 29.44 20.85 -9.04
C ASP A 322 30.01 20.16 -10.28
N TYR A 323 30.45 18.91 -10.15
CA TYR A 323 31.08 18.18 -11.23
C TYR A 323 30.11 17.85 -12.36
N VAL A 324 28.90 17.39 -12.03
CA VAL A 324 27.84 17.07 -13.01
C VAL A 324 27.47 18.32 -13.80
N THR A 325 27.20 19.44 -13.12
CA THR A 325 26.80 20.70 -13.79
C THR A 325 27.93 21.28 -14.64
N GLN A 326 29.17 21.28 -14.15
CA GLN A 326 30.35 21.72 -14.93
C GLN A 326 30.63 20.83 -16.15
N SER A 327 30.21 19.56 -16.09
CA SER A 327 30.31 18.61 -17.21
C SER A 327 29.20 18.79 -18.26
N GLY A 328 28.33 19.79 -18.11
CA GLY A 328 27.32 20.16 -19.10
C GLY A 328 25.96 19.47 -18.91
N TYR A 329 25.75 18.80 -17.79
CA TYR A 329 24.46 18.19 -17.46
C TYR A 329 23.50 19.17 -16.80
N SER A 330 22.21 19.02 -17.10
CA SER A 330 21.14 19.61 -16.31
C SER A 330 20.78 18.66 -15.17
N LEU A 331 21.01 19.11 -13.94
CA LEU A 331 20.45 18.42 -12.77
C LEU A 331 18.93 18.60 -12.74
N GLN A 332 18.23 17.50 -12.55
CA GLN A 332 16.77 17.43 -12.60
C GLN A 332 16.28 16.45 -11.53
N THR A 333 15.05 16.64 -11.06
CA THR A 333 14.33 15.57 -10.36
C THR A 333 14.10 14.39 -11.31
N VAL A 334 13.84 13.19 -10.77
CA VAL A 334 13.55 12.02 -11.61
C VAL A 334 12.32 12.28 -12.48
N GLY A 335 11.30 12.95 -11.94
CA GLY A 335 10.09 13.28 -12.68
C GLY A 335 10.34 14.19 -13.87
N GLU A 336 11.13 15.25 -13.69
CA GLU A 336 11.55 16.14 -14.78
C GLU A 336 12.39 15.39 -15.83
N CYS A 337 13.34 14.56 -15.39
CA CYS A 337 14.27 13.88 -16.30
C CYS A 337 13.64 12.71 -17.08
N LEU A 338 12.48 12.22 -16.61
CA LEU A 338 11.60 11.32 -17.35
C LEU A 338 10.52 12.05 -18.19
N GLY A 339 10.55 13.38 -18.24
CA GLY A 339 9.65 14.18 -19.07
C GLY A 339 8.26 14.41 -18.48
N ASN A 340 8.06 14.15 -17.18
CA ASN A 340 6.75 14.28 -16.51
C ASN A 340 6.54 15.64 -15.83
N GLY A 341 7.46 16.59 -16.00
CA GLY A 341 7.38 17.92 -15.38
C GLY A 341 7.23 17.80 -13.86
N ASN A 342 6.18 18.39 -13.30
CA ASN A 342 5.87 18.38 -11.85
C ASN A 342 4.75 17.41 -11.46
N ASP A 343 4.28 16.56 -12.37
CA ASP A 343 3.30 15.53 -12.07
C ASP A 343 4.02 14.33 -11.42
N TRP A 344 4.15 14.35 -10.10
CA TRP A 344 4.90 13.34 -9.32
C TRP A 344 4.05 12.52 -8.35
N TYR A 345 2.78 12.88 -8.19
CA TYR A 345 1.93 12.38 -7.11
C TYR A 345 0.63 11.83 -7.66
N LYS A 346 0.26 10.62 -7.26
CA LYS A 346 -1.03 10.01 -7.61
C LYS A 346 -2.19 10.57 -6.76
N GLU A 347 -1.86 11.22 -5.64
CA GLU A 347 -2.84 11.88 -4.78
C GLU A 347 -2.27 13.20 -4.23
N THR A 348 -3.13 14.22 -4.17
CA THR A 348 -2.83 15.54 -3.64
C THR A 348 -4.03 16.03 -2.85
N VAL A 349 -3.85 16.18 -1.53
CA VAL A 349 -4.85 16.66 -0.57
C VAL A 349 -4.24 17.72 0.34
N SER A 350 -5.04 18.30 1.23
CA SER A 350 -4.54 19.16 2.30
C SER A 350 -3.76 18.31 3.33
N PRO A 351 -2.55 18.74 3.75
CA PRO A 351 -1.88 18.12 4.89
C PRO A 351 -2.71 18.26 6.18
N SER A 352 -2.50 17.34 7.11
CA SER A 352 -3.15 17.36 8.42
C SER A 352 -2.29 18.10 9.44
N ALA A 353 -2.92 18.71 10.45
CA ALA A 353 -2.20 19.12 11.65
C ALA A 353 -1.69 17.88 12.39
N ARG A 354 -0.54 17.99 13.06
CA ARG A 354 -0.02 16.90 13.91
C ARG A 354 -0.99 16.60 15.04
N ASP A 355 -1.32 15.33 15.23
CA ASP A 355 -2.19 14.84 16.29
C ASP A 355 -1.63 13.54 16.90
N SER A 356 -2.39 12.92 17.81
CA SER A 356 -1.98 11.69 18.50
C SER A 356 -1.90 10.44 17.61
N THR A 357 -2.33 10.52 16.35
CA THR A 357 -2.29 9.41 15.39
C THR A 357 -1.01 9.40 14.54
N TRP A 358 -0.11 10.36 14.76
CA TRP A 358 1.20 10.45 14.10
C TRP A 358 2.20 9.56 14.85
N THR A 359 2.04 8.25 14.72
CA THR A 359 2.83 7.24 15.42
C THR A 359 3.33 6.17 14.46
N CYS A 360 4.56 5.68 14.67
CA CYS A 360 5.11 4.54 13.92
C CYS A 360 5.02 3.19 14.69
N THR A 361 4.32 3.18 15.82
CA THR A 361 4.12 2.02 16.71
C THR A 361 3.05 1.07 16.23
#